data_AF-A0A2U3LTE3-F1
#
_entry.id   AF-A0A2U3LTE3-F1
#
_cell.length_a   1.000
_cell.length_b   1.000
_cell.length_c   1.000
_cell.angle_alpha   90.00
_cell.angle_beta   90.00
_cell.angle_gamma   90.00
#
_symmetry.space_group_name_H-M   'P 1'
#
loop_
_entity.id
_entity.type
_entity.pdbx_description
1 polymer ?
#
loop_
_entity_poly.entity_id
_entity_poly.type
_entity_poly.pdbx_seq_one_letter_code
_entity_poly.pdbx_strand_id
1 'polypeptide(L)'
;MTKAISLLFLLSAPMHGAIFDVTAFGAKHDGKTLDREAINQAVQAAAAAGGGTVYFPPGTYLTGSIRLRSNITLQFEPGATLEAASDPAAYDAAEPNQWTQFQDFGHSHWHNSLIWGEEIENVAMSGAA
;
A
#
# COMPACT_ATOMS: atom_id res chain seq x y z
N MET A 1 28.01 27.92 41.43
CA MET A 1 27.00 26.85 41.31
C MET A 1 26.74 26.64 39.82
N THR A 2 27.42 25.66 39.23
CA THR A 2 27.45 25.44 37.78
C THR A 2 26.36 24.44 37.40
N LYS A 3 25.31 24.87 36.69
CA LYS A 3 24.28 23.97 36.13
C LYS A 3 24.79 23.44 34.80
N ALA A 4 25.06 22.14 34.73
CA ALA A 4 25.30 21.45 33.47
C ALA A 4 23.96 21.27 32.73
N ILE A 5 23.86 21.83 31.55
CA ILE A 5 22.77 21.56 30.60
C ILE A 5 23.21 20.34 29.80
N SER A 6 22.66 19.17 30.12
CA SER A 6 22.83 17.97 29.29
C SER A 6 21.94 18.10 28.06
N LEU A 7 22.55 18.40 26.92
CA LEU A 7 21.92 18.34 25.61
C LEU A 7 21.88 16.88 25.16
N LEU A 8 20.72 16.24 25.28
CA LEU A 8 20.50 14.87 24.81
C LEU A 8 20.36 14.91 23.28
N PHE A 9 21.43 14.57 22.56
CA PHE A 9 21.33 14.25 21.14
C PHE A 9 20.63 12.90 20.99
N LEU A 10 19.34 12.92 20.64
CA LEU A 10 18.68 11.73 20.10
C LEU A 10 19.33 11.44 18.74
N LEU A 11 20.19 10.42 18.68
CA LEU A 11 20.55 9.85 17.39
C LEU A 11 19.25 9.32 16.77
N SER A 12 18.70 10.07 15.82
CA SER A 12 17.71 9.53 14.90
C SER A 12 18.43 8.51 14.02
N ALA A 13 18.52 7.26 14.48
CA ALA A 13 18.82 6.16 13.57
C ALA A 13 17.79 6.24 12.42
N PRO A 14 18.18 6.06 11.15
CA PRO A 14 17.19 5.93 10.10
C PRO A 14 16.34 4.72 10.47
N MET A 15 15.10 4.95 10.91
CA MET A 15 14.10 3.90 10.99
C MET A 15 13.84 3.48 9.55
N HIS A 16 14.65 2.55 9.05
CA HIS A 16 14.23 1.74 7.94
C HIS A 16 12.99 1.00 8.45
N GLY A 17 11.82 1.45 8.00
CA GLY A 17 10.55 0.81 8.35
C GLY A 17 10.64 -0.69 8.07
N ALA A 18 9.94 -1.49 8.88
CA ALA A 18 9.91 -2.93 8.68
C ALA A 18 9.46 -3.27 7.25
N ILE A 19 10.06 -4.32 6.67
CA ILE A 19 9.75 -4.78 5.31
C ILE A 19 8.76 -5.94 5.39
N PHE A 20 7.71 -5.84 4.59
CA PHE A 20 6.62 -6.80 4.47
C PHE A 20 6.57 -7.28 3.02
N ASP A 21 7.34 -8.32 2.73
CA ASP A 21 7.39 -8.94 1.39
C ASP A 21 6.05 -9.64 1.10
N VAL A 22 5.36 -9.21 0.03
CA VAL A 22 4.04 -9.74 -0.34
C VAL A 22 4.04 -11.25 -0.61
N THR A 23 5.17 -11.85 -0.98
CA THR A 23 5.30 -13.29 -1.20
C THR A 23 5.27 -14.09 0.10
N ALA A 24 5.70 -13.49 1.22
CA ALA A 24 5.57 -14.07 2.55
C ALA A 24 4.10 -14.14 3.01
N PHE A 25 3.23 -13.32 2.41
CA PHE A 25 1.77 -13.33 2.59
C PHE A 25 1.03 -14.17 1.53
N GLY A 26 1.78 -14.83 0.62
CA GLY A 26 1.24 -15.78 -0.34
C GLY A 26 1.02 -15.26 -1.75
N ALA A 27 1.44 -14.02 -2.07
CA ALA A 27 1.38 -13.51 -3.43
C ALA A 27 2.20 -14.41 -4.37
N LYS A 28 1.63 -14.77 -5.52
CA LYS A 28 2.23 -15.67 -6.51
C LYS A 28 2.96 -14.96 -7.62
N HIS A 29 2.60 -13.69 -7.90
CA HIS A 29 3.30 -12.80 -8.83
C HIS A 29 3.54 -13.41 -10.23
N ASP A 30 2.60 -14.27 -10.67
CA ASP A 30 2.66 -15.07 -11.89
C ASP A 30 1.80 -14.50 -13.04
N GLY A 31 1.16 -13.35 -12.83
CA GLY A 31 0.25 -12.68 -13.76
C GLY A 31 -1.08 -13.43 -13.98
N LYS A 32 -1.40 -14.44 -13.14
CA LYS A 32 -2.59 -15.29 -13.30
C LYS A 32 -3.39 -15.42 -12.02
N THR A 33 -2.70 -15.56 -10.90
CA THR A 33 -3.30 -15.68 -9.58
C THR A 33 -3.70 -14.29 -9.08
N LEU A 34 -4.92 -14.16 -8.57
CA LEU A 34 -5.38 -12.92 -7.96
C LEU A 34 -4.70 -12.71 -6.60
N ASP A 35 -3.67 -11.87 -6.55
CA ASP A 35 -2.81 -11.63 -5.39
C ASP A 35 -3.40 -10.64 -4.37
N ARG A 36 -4.60 -10.10 -4.64
CA ARG A 36 -5.25 -9.05 -3.85
C ARG A 36 -5.22 -9.30 -2.34
N GLU A 37 -5.56 -10.51 -1.89
CA GLU A 37 -5.63 -10.81 -0.46
C GLU A 37 -4.24 -10.83 0.20
N ALA A 38 -3.24 -11.41 -0.47
CA ALA A 38 -1.87 -11.44 0.04
C ALA A 38 -1.29 -10.02 0.16
N ILE A 39 -1.51 -9.18 -0.84
CA ILE A 39 -1.05 -7.77 -0.84
C ILE A 39 -1.72 -6.99 0.29
N ASN A 40 -3.04 -7.11 0.47
CA ASN A 40 -3.74 -6.41 1.54
C ASN A 40 -3.36 -6.91 2.94
N GLN A 41 -3.03 -8.20 3.10
CA GLN A 41 -2.49 -8.73 4.35
C GLN A 41 -1.11 -8.13 4.67
N ALA A 42 -0.25 -7.96 3.67
CA ALA A 42 1.04 -7.29 3.85
C ALA A 42 0.85 -5.81 4.28
N VAL A 43 -0.07 -5.08 3.64
CA VAL A 43 -0.42 -3.70 4.03
C VAL A 43 -0.94 -3.65 5.47
N GLN A 44 -1.82 -4.59 5.85
CA GLN A 44 -2.39 -4.64 7.20
C GLN A 44 -1.32 -4.97 8.25
N ALA A 45 -0.41 -5.90 7.97
CA ALA A 45 0.71 -6.23 8.84
C ALA A 45 1.67 -5.04 9.02
N ALA A 46 1.96 -4.33 7.94
CA ALA A 46 2.76 -3.10 7.99
C ALA A 46 2.10 -2.00 8.83
N ALA A 47 0.81 -1.78 8.64
CA ALA A 47 0.06 -0.81 9.43
C ALA A 47 0.01 -1.19 10.92
N ALA A 48 -0.19 -2.48 11.23
CA ALA A 48 -0.20 -2.99 12.60
C ALA A 48 1.16 -2.84 13.31
N ALA A 49 2.26 -2.79 12.56
CA ALA A 49 3.60 -2.51 13.07
C ALA A 49 3.90 -1.01 13.24
N GLY A 50 2.94 -0.13 12.97
CA GLY A 50 3.10 1.33 13.04
C GLY A 50 3.54 1.97 11.72
N GLY A 51 3.58 1.20 10.63
CA GLY A 51 4.06 1.62 9.31
C GLY A 51 5.18 0.72 8.81
N GLY A 52 5.49 0.83 7.52
CA GLY A 52 6.53 0.04 6.91
C GLY A 52 6.48 0.01 5.40
N THR A 53 7.36 -0.80 4.83
CA THR A 53 7.47 -1.00 3.39
C THR A 53 6.79 -2.31 3.00
N VAL A 54 5.74 -2.22 2.20
CA VAL A 54 5.16 -3.37 1.49
C VAL A 54 5.98 -3.58 0.23
N TYR A 55 6.70 -4.69 0.19
CA TYR A 55 7.75 -4.94 -0.79
C TYR A 55 7.30 -5.93 -1.85
N PHE A 56 7.52 -5.56 -3.12
CA PHE A 56 7.16 -6.33 -4.30
C PHE A 56 8.44 -6.75 -5.05
N PRO A 57 8.89 -8.01 -4.91
CA PRO A 57 9.96 -8.54 -5.77
C PRO A 57 9.53 -8.62 -7.24
N PRO A 58 10.47 -8.86 -8.19
CA PRO A 58 10.14 -8.95 -9.60
C PRO A 58 9.06 -10.01 -9.91
N GLY A 59 8.10 -9.68 -10.77
CA GLY A 59 6.95 -10.51 -11.07
C GLY A 59 5.72 -9.69 -11.44
N THR A 60 4.65 -10.36 -11.86
CA THR A 60 3.40 -9.72 -12.26
C THR A 60 2.30 -10.04 -11.26
N TYR A 61 1.83 -9.01 -10.56
CA TYR A 61 0.85 -9.12 -9.49
C TYR A 61 -0.54 -8.76 -10.03
N LEU A 62 -1.30 -9.77 -10.44
CA LEU A 62 -2.68 -9.58 -10.86
C LEU A 62 -3.53 -9.26 -9.62
N THR A 63 -4.13 -8.09 -9.55
CA THR A 63 -4.85 -7.65 -8.35
C THR A 63 -6.06 -6.77 -8.67
N GLY A 64 -7.04 -6.78 -7.78
CA GLY A 64 -8.01 -5.69 -7.65
C GLY A 64 -7.58 -4.72 -6.56
N SER A 65 -8.56 -4.15 -5.84
CA SER A 65 -8.34 -3.07 -4.87
C SER A 65 -7.30 -3.38 -3.77
N ILE A 66 -6.31 -2.49 -3.66
CA ILE A 66 -5.34 -2.42 -2.57
C ILE A 66 -5.74 -1.27 -1.64
N ARG A 67 -5.91 -1.58 -0.37
CA ARG A 67 -6.47 -0.69 0.66
C ARG A 67 -5.34 -0.13 1.51
N LEU A 68 -4.86 1.05 1.14
CA LEU A 68 -3.76 1.71 1.85
C LEU A 68 -4.13 2.11 3.28
N ARG A 69 -3.08 2.31 4.07
CA ARG A 69 -3.11 2.77 5.47
C ARG A 69 -2.02 3.84 5.64
N SER A 70 -2.09 4.61 6.73
CA SER A 70 -1.03 5.59 7.03
C SER A 70 0.33 4.92 7.22
N ASN A 71 1.40 5.65 6.92
CA ASN A 71 2.80 5.24 7.10
C ASN A 71 3.20 4.01 6.25
N ILE A 72 2.61 3.86 5.06
CA ILE A 72 2.89 2.75 4.14
C ILE A 72 3.70 3.23 2.94
N THR A 73 4.80 2.53 2.66
CA THR A 73 5.51 2.63 1.38
C THR A 73 5.23 1.38 0.55
N LEU A 74 4.75 1.52 -0.68
CA LEU A 74 4.79 0.42 -1.66
C LEU A 74 6.12 0.50 -2.43
N GLN A 75 6.96 -0.52 -2.30
CA GLN A 75 8.28 -0.59 -2.95
C GLN A 75 8.25 -1.66 -4.04
N PHE A 76 8.48 -1.26 -5.29
CA PHE A 76 8.52 -2.13 -6.45
C PHE A 76 9.96 -2.32 -6.94
N GLU A 77 10.44 -3.56 -6.92
CA GLU A 77 11.74 -3.86 -7.53
C GLU A 77 11.69 -3.82 -9.06
N PRO A 78 12.83 -3.65 -9.75
CA PRO A 78 12.88 -3.69 -11.20
C PRO A 78 12.29 -4.99 -11.74
N GLY A 79 11.26 -4.89 -12.58
CA GLY A 79 10.52 -6.04 -13.11
C GLY A 79 9.29 -6.45 -12.28
N ALA A 80 8.98 -5.75 -11.18
CA ALA A 80 7.68 -5.86 -10.53
C ALA A 80 6.63 -5.07 -11.32
N THR A 81 5.51 -5.70 -11.64
CA THR A 81 4.38 -5.09 -12.34
C THR A 81 3.12 -5.31 -11.53
N LEU A 82 2.42 -4.24 -11.17
CA LEU A 82 1.08 -4.32 -10.63
C LEU A 82 0.09 -4.34 -11.80
N GLU A 83 -0.55 -5.48 -12.04
CA GLU A 83 -1.51 -5.67 -13.13
C GLU A 83 -2.93 -5.58 -12.62
N ALA A 84 -3.69 -4.61 -13.14
CA ALA A 84 -5.09 -4.43 -12.81
C ALA A 84 -5.92 -5.60 -13.37
N ALA A 85 -6.63 -6.31 -12.49
CA ALA A 85 -7.54 -7.36 -12.91
C ALA A 85 -8.64 -6.80 -13.83
N SER A 86 -8.98 -7.55 -14.88
CA SER A 86 -10.06 -7.17 -15.79
C SER A 86 -11.45 -7.50 -15.27
N ASP A 87 -11.55 -8.42 -14.30
CA ASP A 87 -12.81 -8.80 -13.64
C ASP A 87 -13.22 -7.71 -12.62
N PRO A 88 -14.36 -7.03 -12.81
CA PRO A 88 -14.86 -6.06 -11.84
C PRO A 88 -15.09 -6.65 -10.44
N ALA A 89 -15.35 -7.95 -10.32
CA ALA A 89 -15.52 -8.62 -9.02
C ALA A 89 -14.22 -8.73 -8.22
N ALA A 90 -13.06 -8.44 -8.83
CA ALA A 90 -11.79 -8.36 -8.13
C ALA A 90 -11.66 -7.11 -7.26
N TYR A 91 -12.47 -6.06 -7.50
CA TYR A 91 -12.38 -4.78 -6.81
C TYR A 91 -13.37 -4.70 -5.65
N ASP A 92 -13.11 -3.77 -4.73
CA ASP A 92 -14.06 -3.46 -3.67
C ASP A 92 -15.35 -2.87 -4.25
N ALA A 93 -16.45 -3.06 -3.53
CA ALA A 93 -17.73 -2.47 -3.92
C ALA A 93 -17.62 -0.94 -3.90
N ALA A 94 -18.22 -0.31 -4.89
CA ALA A 94 -18.37 1.14 -4.92
C ALA A 94 -19.21 1.62 -3.71
N GLU A 95 -18.75 2.69 -3.08
CA GLU A 95 -19.45 3.33 -1.97
C GLU A 95 -20.71 4.08 -2.44
N PRO A 96 -21.75 4.22 -1.59
CA PRO A 96 -22.91 5.03 -1.94
C PRO A 96 -22.53 6.49 -2.20
N ASN A 97 -22.95 7.03 -3.35
CA ASN A 97 -22.74 8.44 -3.68
C ASN A 97 -24.04 9.07 -4.23
N GLN A 98 -24.50 10.14 -3.56
CA GLN A 98 -25.71 10.88 -3.92
C GLN A 98 -25.52 11.94 -5.02
N TRP A 99 -24.27 12.22 -5.40
CA TRP A 99 -23.89 13.23 -6.40
C TRP A 99 -23.49 12.60 -7.76
N THR A 100 -24.02 11.43 -8.08
CA THR A 100 -23.71 10.65 -9.29
C THR A 100 -24.44 11.10 -10.55
N GLN A 101 -25.48 11.95 -10.42
CA GLN A 101 -26.40 12.26 -11.52
C GLN A 101 -25.72 12.87 -12.76
N PHE A 102 -24.63 13.61 -12.57
CA PHE A 102 -23.93 14.33 -13.65
C PHE A 102 -22.44 13.99 -13.75
N GLN A 103 -22.01 12.90 -13.11
CA GLN A 103 -20.63 12.42 -13.09
C GLN A 103 -20.60 10.98 -13.61
N ASP A 104 -19.50 10.58 -14.25
CA ASP A 104 -19.33 9.16 -14.59
C ASP A 104 -19.03 8.33 -13.31
N PHE A 105 -19.09 7.01 -13.45
CA PHE A 105 -18.93 6.09 -12.32
C PHE A 105 -17.55 6.19 -11.69
N GLY A 106 -16.48 6.37 -12.49
CA GLY A 106 -15.11 6.45 -11.99
C GLY A 106 -14.80 7.74 -11.23
N HIS A 107 -15.46 8.85 -11.55
CA HIS A 107 -15.33 10.11 -10.79
C HIS A 107 -16.26 10.16 -9.57
N SER A 108 -17.20 9.22 -9.47
CA SER A 108 -18.17 9.17 -8.38
C SER A 108 -17.82 8.14 -7.31
N HIS A 109 -16.91 7.21 -7.59
CA HIS A 109 -16.57 6.13 -6.68
C HIS A 109 -15.06 5.93 -6.63
N TRP A 110 -14.51 5.84 -5.42
CA TRP A 110 -13.06 5.69 -5.23
C TRP A 110 -12.67 4.37 -4.55
N HIS A 111 -13.53 3.72 -3.76
CA HIS A 111 -13.19 2.44 -3.11
C HIS A 111 -12.97 1.31 -4.10
N ASN A 112 -13.59 1.37 -5.27
CA ASN A 112 -13.39 0.40 -6.35
C ASN A 112 -12.12 0.67 -7.20
N SER A 113 -11.28 1.63 -6.81
CA SER A 113 -10.00 1.88 -7.49
C SER A 113 -9.01 0.73 -7.26
N LEU A 114 -8.02 0.61 -8.15
CA LEU A 114 -6.91 -0.35 -8.00
C LEU A 114 -6.15 -0.13 -6.69
N ILE A 115 -5.94 1.14 -6.32
CA ILE A 115 -5.27 1.55 -5.10
C ILE A 115 -6.06 2.70 -4.50
N TRP A 116 -6.48 2.57 -3.25
CA TRP A 116 -7.26 3.60 -2.56
C TRP A 116 -6.93 3.64 -1.07
N GLY A 117 -7.25 4.76 -0.45
CA GLY A 117 -7.24 4.92 1.00
C GLY A 117 -7.84 6.27 1.39
N GLU A 118 -8.39 6.34 2.59
CA GLU A 118 -9.12 7.52 3.09
C GLU A 118 -8.54 7.97 4.41
N GLU A 119 -8.43 9.30 4.57
CA GLU A 119 -7.95 9.92 5.82
C GLU A 119 -6.57 9.37 6.26
N ILE A 120 -5.72 9.04 5.28
CA ILE A 120 -4.37 8.51 5.51
C ILE A 120 -3.29 9.56 5.29
N GLU A 121 -2.14 9.35 5.94
CA GLU A 121 -0.97 10.21 5.83
C GLU A 121 0.31 9.40 5.62
N ASN A 122 1.37 10.06 5.16
CA ASN A 122 2.71 9.47 5.01
C ASN A 122 2.72 8.20 4.14
N VAL A 123 2.13 8.31 2.96
CA VAL A 123 2.12 7.24 1.95
C VAL A 123 3.18 7.53 0.89
N ALA A 124 3.93 6.50 0.50
CA ALA A 124 4.87 6.59 -0.60
C ALA A 124 4.72 5.42 -1.57
N MET A 125 5.11 5.67 -2.82
CA MET A 125 5.35 4.65 -3.83
C MET A 125 6.75 4.88 -4.36
N SER A 126 7.54 3.83 -4.39
CA SER A 126 8.93 3.88 -4.84
C SER A 126 9.28 2.65 -5.65
N GLY A 127 10.31 2.79 -6.48
CA GLY A 127 10.96 1.68 -7.14
C GLY A 127 12.44 1.93 -7.28
N ALA A 128 13.23 0.87 -7.42
CA ALA A 128 14.64 1.03 -7.74
C ALA A 128 14.78 1.38 -9.24
N ALA A 129 15.71 2.29 -9.54
CA ALA A 129 16.04 2.69 -10.91
C ALA A 129 16.88 1.63 -11.64
#